data_AF-A0A1W6JWZ2-F1
#
_entry.id   AF-A0A1W6JWZ2-F1
#
_cell.length_a   1.000
_cell.length_b   1.000
_cell.length_c   1.000
_cell.angle_alpha   90.00
_cell.angle_beta   90.00
_cell.angle_gamma   90.00
#
_symmetry.space_group_name_H-M   'P 1'
#
loop_
_entity.id
_entity.type
_entity.pdbx_description
1 polymer ?
#
loop_
_entity_poly.entity_id
_entity_poly.type
_entity_poly.pdbx_seq_one_letter_code
_entity_poly.pdbx_strand_id
1 'polypeptide(L)'
;MSVEETDKEIIINIPNFSPIKIQKSSIVKIEEVDPPDEICRMFTNKPGVIFAGSTVDGKISYFNIKPGEKCFKITLKDGKQMYINHKVNKQ
;
A
#
# COMPACT_ATOMS: atom_id res chain seq x y z
N MET A 1 -9.57 1.51 6.41
CA MET A 1 -8.27 2.04 5.97
C MET A 1 -8.54 3.06 4.89
N SER A 2 -7.93 4.23 4.97
CA SER A 2 -8.02 5.27 3.92
C SER A 2 -6.62 5.74 3.54
N VAL A 3 -6.51 6.23 2.32
CA VAL A 3 -5.31 6.91 1.83
C VAL A 3 -5.72 8.35 1.56
N GLU A 4 -4.95 9.29 2.10
CA GLU A 4 -5.12 10.72 1.92
C GLU A 4 -3.84 11.27 1.27
N GLU A 5 -4.02 12.16 0.31
CA GLU A 5 -2.91 12.80 -0.39
C GLU A 5 -2.94 14.30 -0.12
N THR A 6 -1.80 14.83 0.31
CA THR A 6 -1.58 16.27 0.51
C THR A 6 -0.49 16.74 -0.46
N ASP A 7 -0.19 18.04 -0.47
CA ASP A 7 0.90 18.59 -1.30
C ASP A 7 2.27 18.01 -0.95
N LYS A 8 2.48 17.60 0.31
CA LYS A 8 3.78 17.14 0.83
C LYS A 8 3.86 15.65 1.08
N GLU A 9 2.74 15.03 1.43
CA GLU A 9 2.72 13.68 2.00
C GLU A 9 1.58 12.83 1.44
N ILE A 10 1.80 11.52 1.41
CA ILE A 10 0.76 10.49 1.32
C ILE A 10 0.59 9.90 2.71
N ILE A 11 -0.64 9.90 3.22
CA ILE A 11 -1.00 9.46 4.56
C ILE A 11 -1.88 8.23 4.44
N ILE A 12 -1.46 7.12 5.05
CA ILE A 12 -2.22 5.87 5.11
C ILE A 12 -2.78 5.73 6.51
N ASN A 13 -4.10 5.88 6.64
CA ASN A 13 -4.83 5.77 7.89
C ASN A 13 -5.28 4.33 8.09
N ILE A 14 -4.70 3.67 9.10
CA ILE A 14 -5.01 2.30 9.48
C ILE A 14 -5.83 2.35 10.78
N PRO A 15 -7.07 1.78 10.82
CA PRO A 15 -7.88 1.80 12.03
C PRO A 15 -7.16 1.20 13.22
N ASN A 16 -7.19 1.87 14.38
CA ASN A 16 -6.54 1.44 15.63
C ASN A 16 -5.00 1.42 15.62
N PHE A 17 -4.35 1.99 14.60
CA PHE A 17 -2.90 2.14 14.53
C PHE A 17 -2.51 3.58 14.19
N SER A 18 -1.26 3.94 14.47
CA SER A 18 -0.71 5.22 14.03
C SER A 18 -0.67 5.29 12.50
N PRO A 19 -1.01 6.45 11.90
CA PRO A 19 -0.99 6.60 10.45
C PRO A 19 0.43 6.54 9.91
N ILE A 20 0.58 5.94 8.73
CA ILE A 20 1.85 5.89 8.02
C ILE A 20 1.94 7.11 7.12
N LYS A 21 2.98 7.93 7.31
CA LYS A 21 3.21 9.15 6.53
C LYS A 21 4.40 8.96 5.61
N ILE A 22 4.20 9.18 4.32
CA ILE A 22 5.22 9.05 3.28
C ILE A 22 5.44 10.44 2.69
N GLN A 23 6.66 10.97 2.82
CA GLN A 23 7.03 12.24 2.20
C GLN A 23 7.09 12.09 0.68
N LYS A 24 6.38 12.93 -0.08
CA LYS A 24 6.45 12.92 -1.55
C LYS A 24 7.86 13.15 -2.08
N SER A 25 8.68 13.90 -1.34
CA SER A 25 10.09 14.13 -1.66
C SER A 25 10.96 12.87 -1.58
N SER A 26 10.52 11.82 -0.89
CA SER A 26 11.19 10.52 -0.83
C SER A 26 10.65 9.51 -1.86
N ILE A 27 9.59 9.87 -2.60
CA ILE A 27 9.00 9.02 -3.63
C ILE A 27 9.78 9.17 -4.94
N VAL A 28 10.13 8.05 -5.54
CA VAL A 28 10.72 7.96 -6.88
C VAL A 28 9.63 7.82 -7.92
N LYS A 29 8.64 6.97 -7.66
CA LYS A 29 7.60 6.62 -8.62
C LYS A 29 6.33 6.16 -7.92
N ILE A 30 5.18 6.54 -8.48
CA ILE A 30 3.86 5.99 -8.16
C ILE A 30 3.29 5.45 -9.45
N GLU A 31 2.82 4.21 -9.44
CA GLU A 31 2.21 3.57 -10.60
C GLU A 31 1.06 2.66 -10.19
N GLU A 32 0.03 2.60 -11.03
CA GLU A 32 -1.11 1.70 -10.83
C GLU A 32 -0.78 0.35 -11.48
N VAL A 33 -0.75 -0.70 -10.67
CA VAL A 33 -0.33 -2.05 -11.06
C VAL A 33 -1.28 -3.10 -10.53
N ASP A 34 -1.23 -4.27 -11.14
CA ASP A 34 -1.84 -5.45 -10.54
C ASP A 34 -1.02 -5.88 -9.31
N PRO A 35 -1.70 -6.28 -8.21
CA PRO A 35 -1.01 -6.76 -7.03
C PRO A 35 -0.22 -8.04 -7.33
N PRO A 36 0.93 -8.27 -6.67
CA PRO A 36 1.75 -9.45 -6.94
C PRO A 36 0.97 -10.77 -6.74
N ASP A 37 1.12 -11.70 -7.67
CA ASP A 37 0.40 -12.98 -7.68
C ASP A 37 0.53 -13.77 -6.38
N GLU A 38 1.71 -13.72 -5.75
CA GLU A 38 1.97 -14.41 -4.48
C GLU A 38 1.06 -13.91 -3.36
N ILE A 39 0.87 -12.58 -3.29
CA ILE A 39 -0.05 -11.96 -2.34
C ILE A 39 -1.48 -12.36 -2.70
N CYS A 40 -1.86 -12.29 -3.98
CA CYS A 40 -3.20 -12.69 -4.44
C CYS A 40 -3.56 -14.14 -4.05
N ARG A 41 -2.61 -15.07 -4.13
CA ARG A 41 -2.79 -16.47 -3.71
C ARG A 41 -3.05 -16.61 -2.21
N MET A 42 -2.48 -15.75 -1.37
CA MET A 42 -2.77 -15.77 0.07
C MET A 42 -4.24 -15.45 0.37
N PHE A 43 -4.85 -14.55 -0.40
CA PHE A 43 -6.27 -14.18 -0.24
C PHE A 43 -7.23 -15.27 -0.69
N THR A 44 -6.86 -16.12 -1.66
CA THR A 44 -7.67 -17.28 -2.06
C THR A 44 -7.94 -18.20 -0.87
N ASN A 45 -6.99 -18.30 0.06
CA ASN A 45 -7.11 -19.15 1.25
C ASN A 45 -7.77 -18.44 2.45
N LYS A 46 -7.88 -17.10 2.42
CA LYS A 46 -8.50 -16.29 3.50
C LYS A 46 -9.21 -15.05 2.92
N PRO A 47 -10.39 -15.21 2.32
CA PRO A 47 -11.17 -14.08 1.82
C PRO A 47 -11.53 -13.12 2.98
N GLY A 48 -11.35 -11.81 2.76
CA GLY A 48 -11.71 -10.76 3.73
C GLY A 48 -10.59 -10.28 4.67
N VAL A 49 -9.36 -10.79 4.55
CA VAL A 49 -8.22 -10.33 5.38
C VAL A 49 -7.67 -9.00 4.86
N ILE A 50 -7.51 -8.00 5.73
CA ILE A 50 -6.73 -6.80 5.39
C ILE A 50 -5.26 -7.14 5.63
N PHE A 51 -4.46 -7.27 4.57
CA PHE A 51 -3.03 -7.47 4.74
C PHE A 51 -2.36 -6.13 5.04
N ALA A 52 -1.71 -6.06 6.20
CA ALA A 52 -0.76 -5.03 6.60
C ALA A 52 0.50 -5.76 7.06
N GLY A 53 1.51 -5.82 6.20
CA GLY A 53 2.71 -6.59 6.48
C GLY A 53 3.85 -6.24 5.55
N SER A 54 5.06 -6.57 5.99
CA SER A 54 6.29 -6.33 5.25
C SER A 54 7.05 -7.62 5.04
N THR A 55 7.86 -7.67 3.98
CA THR A 55 8.86 -8.74 3.81
C THR A 55 9.82 -8.77 5.00
N VAL A 56 10.46 -9.91 5.25
CA VAL A 56 11.40 -10.07 6.38
C VAL A 56 12.55 -9.05 6.32
N ASP A 57 12.94 -8.64 5.11
CA ASP A 57 13.96 -7.59 4.90
C ASP A 57 13.39 -6.16 4.93
N GLY A 58 12.10 -5.99 5.19
CA GLY A 58 11.42 -4.70 5.31
C GLY A 58 11.30 -3.90 4.02
N LYS A 59 11.69 -4.47 2.86
CA LYS A 59 11.72 -3.74 1.59
C LYS A 59 10.35 -3.58 0.95
N ILE A 60 9.47 -4.56 1.09
CA ILE A 60 8.15 -4.51 0.46
C ILE A 60 7.09 -4.50 1.54
N SER A 61 6.11 -3.61 1.42
CA SER A 61 4.98 -3.53 2.33
C SER A 61 3.66 -3.51 1.57
N TYR A 62 2.65 -4.17 2.11
CA TYR A 62 1.33 -4.32 1.49
C TYR A 62 0.26 -3.80 2.42
N PHE A 63 -0.68 -3.01 1.89
CA PHE A 63 -1.77 -2.38 2.64
C PHE A 63 -3.11 -2.57 1.92
N ASN A 64 -3.99 -3.37 2.52
CA ASN A 64 -5.38 -3.58 2.09
C ASN A 64 -5.54 -4.02 0.62
N ILE A 65 -4.59 -4.83 0.14
CA ILE A 65 -4.59 -5.38 -1.22
C ILE A 65 -5.80 -6.30 -1.42
N LYS A 66 -6.38 -6.31 -2.63
CA LYS A 66 -7.40 -7.28 -3.03
C LYS A 66 -7.07 -7.90 -4.38
N PRO A 67 -7.20 -9.23 -4.52
CA PRO A 67 -7.06 -9.88 -5.83
C PRO A 67 -8.09 -9.32 -6.82
N GLY A 68 -7.64 -9.09 -8.07
CA GLY A 68 -8.51 -8.61 -9.15
C GLY A 68 -8.82 -7.11 -9.13
N GLU A 69 -8.37 -6.37 -8.12
CA GLU A 69 -8.40 -4.91 -8.10
C GLU A 69 -6.99 -4.36 -8.28
N LYS A 70 -6.85 -3.29 -9.08
CA LYS A 70 -5.57 -2.58 -9.20
C LYS A 70 -5.20 -1.87 -7.90
N CYS A 71 -3.90 -1.69 -7.69
CA CYS A 71 -3.34 -1.02 -6.53
C CYS A 71 -2.22 -0.06 -6.93
N PHE A 72 -1.89 0.89 -6.06
CA PHE A 72 -0.72 1.75 -6.25
C PHE A 72 0.53 1.08 -5.73
N LYS A 73 1.55 1.02 -6.57
CA LYS A 73 2.92 0.76 -6.17
C LYS A 73 3.66 2.07 -6.02
N ILE A 74 4.07 2.37 -4.79
CA ILE A 74 4.93 3.50 -4.44
C ILE A 74 6.34 2.97 -4.27
N THR A 75 7.29 3.50 -5.04
CA THR A 75 8.72 3.20 -4.90
C THR A 75 9.41 4.38 -4.25
N LEU A 76 10.10 4.13 -3.13
CA LEU A 76 10.84 5.13 -2.37
C LEU A 76 12.33 5.14 -2.77
N LYS A 77 13.01 6.27 -2.49
CA LYS A 77 14.44 6.47 -2.79
C LYS A 77 15.36 5.49 -2.07
N ASP A 78 14.94 4.98 -0.91
CA ASP A 78 15.67 3.96 -0.15
C ASP A 78 15.46 2.54 -0.70
N GLY A 79 14.75 2.40 -1.83
CA GLY A 79 14.46 1.13 -2.48
C GLY A 79 13.24 0.40 -1.92
N LYS A 80 12.57 0.94 -0.89
CA LYS A 80 11.33 0.35 -0.39
C LYS A 80 10.19 0.47 -1.41
N GLN A 81 9.33 -0.53 -1.43
CA GLN A 81 8.15 -0.60 -2.28
C GLN A 81 6.90 -0.80 -1.42
N MET A 82 5.87 -0.01 -1.67
CA MET A 82 4.62 -0.08 -0.93
C MET A 82 3.47 -0.28 -1.91
N TYR A 83 2.66 -1.30 -1.67
CA TYR A 83 1.47 -1.62 -2.45
C TYR A 83 0.23 -1.25 -1.64
N ILE A 84 -0.64 -0.41 -2.20
CA ILE A 84 -1.79 0.15 -1.48
C ILE A 84 -3.03 0.15 -2.37
N ASN A 85 -4.16 -0.35 -1.86
CA ASN A 85 -5.42 -0.36 -2.60
C ASN A 85 -6.10 1.04 -2.66
N HIS A 86 -6.69 1.36 -3.81
CA HIS A 86 -7.36 2.62 -4.19
C HIS A 86 -8.69 2.90 -3.44
N LYS A 87 -8.82 2.59 -2.15
CA LYS A 87 -9.87 3.26 -1.34
C LYS A 87 -9.33 4.58 -0.78
N VAL A 88 -8.96 5.46 -1.70
CA VAL A 88 -8.70 6.88 -1.45
C VAL A 88 -10.08 7.52 -1.33
N ASN A 89 -10.48 7.92 -0.13
CA ASN A 89 -11.61 8.84 -0.01
C ASN A 89 -11.12 10.18 -0.56
N LYS A 90 -11.45 10.49 -1.82
CA LYS A 90 -11.34 11.85 -2.32
C LYS A 90 -12.38 12.69 -1.56
N GLN A 91 -11.94 13.51 -0.62
CA GLN A 91 -12.71 14.67 -0.17
C GLN A 91 -12.37 15.86 -1.07
#